data_AF-A0A1G0M767-F1
#
_entry.id   AF-A0A1G0M767-F1
#
_cell.length_a   1.000
_cell.length_b   1.000
_cell.length_c   1.000
_cell.angle_alpha   90.00
_cell.angle_beta   90.00
_cell.angle_gamma   90.00
#
_symmetry.space_group_name_H-M   'P 1'
#
loop_
_entity.id
_entity.type
_entity.pdbx_description
1 polymer ?
#
loop_
_entity_poly.entity_id
_entity_poly.type
_entity_poly.pdbx_seq_one_letter_code
_entity_poly.pdbx_strand_id
1 'polypeptide(L)' 'MLVSIPSPLARVIAIGAELGAALQRKAAVLNRERVIEMTQPRWVCDASATFRDLNFTPSHPTSVGVAETAEWYRKAGWM' A
#
# COMPACT_ATOMS: atom_id res chain seq x y z
N MET A 1 -10.13 6.58 13.12
CA MET A 1 -11.45 6.09 12.67
C MET A 1 -11.20 5.27 11.41
N LEU A 2 -11.63 4.00 11.35
CA LEU A 2 -11.54 3.17 10.15
C LEU A 2 -12.88 3.27 9.41
N VAL A 3 -12.84 3.58 8.12
CA VAL A 3 -14.03 3.66 7.26
C VAL A 3 -13.89 2.60 6.17
N SER A 4 -14.85 1.68 6.10
CA SER A 4 -14.87 0.65 5.06
C SER A 4 -15.62 1.16 3.83
N ILE A 5 -14.97 1.12 2.67
CA ILE A 5 -15.51 1.63 1.40
C ILE A 5 -15.62 0.45 0.42
N PRO A 6 -16.81 0.18 -0.16
CA PRO A 6 -16.95 -0.83 -1.19
C PRO A 6 -16.10 -0.53 -2.44
N SER A 7 -15.51 -1.55 -3.06
CA SER A 7 -14.62 -1.38 -4.23
C SER A 7 -15.20 -0.54 -5.37
N PRO A 8 -16.50 -0.65 -5.74
CA PRO A 8 -17.07 0.23 -6.76
C PRO A 8 -17.03 1.72 -6.37
N LEU A 9 -17.29 2.03 -5.09
CA LEU A 9 -17.22 3.41 -4.58
C LEU A 9 -15.78 3.90 -4.56
N ALA A 10 -14.82 3.07 -4.13
CA ALA A 10 -13.40 3.40 -4.18
C ALA A 10 -12.93 3.73 -5.61
N ARG A 11 -13.44 3.01 -6.63
CA ARG A 11 -13.15 3.29 -8.05
C ARG A 11 -13.68 4.65 -8.50
N VAL A 12 -14.88 5.03 -8.07
CA VAL A 12 -15.45 6.37 -8.37
C VAL A 12 -14.61 7.47 -7.72
N ILE A 13 -14.19 7.30 -6.47
CA ILE A 13 -13.32 8.24 -5.77
C ILE A 13 -11.99 8.39 -6.51
N ALA A 14 -11.40 7.28 -6.97
CA ALA A 14 -10.15 7.29 -7.75
C ALA A 14 -10.28 8.06 -9.07
N ILE A 15 -11.40 7.94 -9.79
CA ILE A 15 -11.65 8.72 -11.01
C ILE A 15 -11.69 10.22 -10.69
N GLY A 16 -12.39 10.61 -9.62
CA GLY A 16 -12.43 12.01 -9.17
C GLY A 16 -11.04 12.54 -8.82
N ALA A 17 -10.22 11.73 -8.13
CA ALA A 17 -8.85 12.09 -7.78
C ALA A 17 -7.95 12.26 -9.01
N GLU A 18 -8.06 11.37 -10.01
CA GLU A 18 -7.34 11.48 -11.29
C GLU A 18 -7.71 12.77 -12.05
N LEU A 19 -9.01 13.08 -12.14
CA LEU A 19 -9.48 14.30 -12.81
C LEU A 19 -8.97 15.56 -12.10
N GLY A 20 -9.04 15.60 -10.77
CA GLY A 20 -8.53 16.72 -9.98
C GLY A 20 -7.01 16.89 -10.11
N ALA A 21 -6.26 15.79 -10.11
CA ALA A 21 -4.81 15.81 -10.28
C ALA A 21 -4.41 16.25 -11.69
N ALA A 22 -5.15 15.83 -12.73
CA ALA A 22 -4.93 16.26 -14.11
C ALA A 22 -5.10 17.78 -14.27
N LEU A 23 -6.15 18.36 -13.67
CA LEU A 23 -6.34 19.82 -13.66
C LEU A 23 -5.18 20.56 -12.98
N GLN A 24 -4.61 19.97 -11.93
CA GLN A 24 -3.45 20.52 -11.21
C GLN A 24 -2.11 20.19 -11.87
N ARG A 25 -2.08 19.42 -12.96
CA ARG A 25 -0.86 18.87 -13.60
C ARG A 25 0.04 18.11 -12.61
N LYS A 26 -0.59 17.36 -11.69
CA LYS A 26 0.07 16.52 -10.68
C LYS A 26 -0.35 15.07 -10.83
N ALA A 27 0.38 14.17 -10.17
CA ALA A 27 -0.02 12.77 -10.03
C ALA A 27 -1.09 12.62 -8.94
N ALA A 28 -2.10 11.78 -9.20
CA ALA A 28 -3.09 11.42 -8.19
C ALA A 28 -2.51 10.38 -7.22
N VAL A 29 -2.60 10.65 -5.91
CA VAL A 29 -2.16 9.71 -4.87
C VAL A 29 -2.99 8.43 -4.90
N LEU A 30 -4.31 8.56 -5.07
CA LEU A 30 -5.22 7.45 -5.32
C LEU A 30 -5.66 7.49 -6.79
N ASN A 31 -5.50 6.38 -7.49
CA ASN A 31 -5.89 6.22 -8.89
C ASN A 31 -6.57 4.84 -9.09
N ARG A 32 -7.11 4.59 -10.28
CA ARG A 32 -7.85 3.35 -10.57
C ARG A 32 -6.97 2.11 -10.46
N GLU A 33 -5.71 2.19 -10.86
CA GLU A 33 -4.74 1.11 -10.75
C GLU A 33 -4.50 0.74 -9.28
N ARG A 34 -4.31 1.73 -8.40
CA ARG A 34 -4.18 1.54 -6.94
C ARG A 34 -5.41 0.86 -6.35
N VAL A 35 -6.62 1.20 -6.81
CA VAL A 35 -7.84 0.51 -6.36
C VAL A 35 -7.86 -0.95 -6.81
N ILE A 36 -7.46 -1.23 -8.06
CA ILE A 36 -7.37 -2.60 -8.58
C ILE A 36 -6.34 -3.40 -7.77
N GLU A 37 -5.18 -2.81 -7.53
CA GLU A 37 -4.13 -3.34 -6.68
C GLU A 37 -4.68 -3.67 -5.29
N MET A 38 -5.12 -2.68 -4.52
CA MET A 38 -5.56 -2.85 -3.13
C MET A 38 -6.72 -3.84 -2.94
N THR A 39 -7.53 -4.07 -3.98
CA THR A 39 -8.68 -4.98 -3.94
C THR A 39 -8.37 -6.38 -4.45
N GLN A 40 -7.12 -6.68 -4.85
CA GLN A 40 -6.75 -8.04 -5.24
C GLN A 40 -6.86 -9.02 -4.07
N PRO A 41 -7.40 -10.23 -4.28
CA PRO A 41 -7.57 -11.23 -3.24
C PRO A 41 -6.26 -11.91 -2.82
N ARG A 42 -5.17 -11.73 -3.58
CA ARG A 42 -3.92 -12.50 -3.43
C ARG A 42 -2.69 -11.60 -3.51
N TRP A 43 -2.39 -10.91 -2.42
CA TRP A 43 -1.17 -10.12 -2.25
C TRP A 43 -0.01 -10.88 -1.60
N VAL A 44 -0.32 -11.99 -0.93
CA VAL A 44 0.67 -12.69 -0.12
C VAL A 44 1.43 -13.69 -0.99
N CYS A 45 2.75 -13.62 -0.92
CA CYS A 45 3.66 -14.61 -1.47
C CYS A 45 4.19 -15.48 -0.32
N ASP A 46 4.21 -16.80 -0.48
CA ASP A 46 4.92 -17.70 0.43
C ASP A 46 6.39 -17.79 0.01
N ALA A 47 7.26 -17.11 0.77
CA ALA A 47 8.70 -17.10 0.54
C ALA A 47 9.44 -18.29 1.20
N SER A 48 8.71 -19.23 1.83
CA SER A 48 9.30 -20.31 2.62
C SER A 48 10.24 -21.21 1.81
N ALA A 49 9.92 -21.49 0.54
CA ALA A 49 10.79 -22.27 -0.34
C ALA A 49 12.11 -21.54 -0.61
N THR A 50 12.05 -20.26 -0.98
CA THR A 50 13.23 -19.42 -1.25
C THR A 50 14.15 -19.31 -0.04
N PHE A 51 13.59 -19.15 1.16
CA PHE A 51 14.40 -19.09 2.39
C PHE A 51 15.15 -20.39 2.67
N ARG A 52 14.53 -21.54 2.41
CA ARG A 52 15.20 -22.85 2.53
C ARG A 52 16.29 -23.02 1.46
N ASP A 53 15.94 -22.78 0.20
CA ASP A 53 16.82 -23.06 -0.94
C ASP A 53 18.05 -22.15 -0.95
N LEU A 54 17.90 -20.90 -0.49
CA LEU A 54 19.00 -19.94 -0.40
C LEU A 54 19.71 -19.97 0.95
N ASN A 55 19.29 -20.83 1.90
CA ASN A 55 19.72 -20.81 3.29
C ASN A 55 19.73 -19.38 3.88
N PHE A 56 18.69 -18.62 3.55
CA PHE A 56 18.57 -17.21 3.90
C PHE A 56 17.59 -17.06 5.07
N THR A 57 18.05 -16.40 6.13
CA THR A 57 17.19 -15.96 7.23
C THR A 57 17.28 -14.44 7.32
N PRO A 58 16.17 -13.69 7.16
CA PRO A 58 16.21 -12.25 7.26
C PRO A 58 16.60 -11.85 8.68
N SER A 59 17.72 -11.12 8.82
CA SER A 59 18.16 -10.57 10.11
C SER A 59 17.19 -9.51 10.65
N HIS A 60 16.36 -8.93 9.78
CA HIS A 60 15.35 -7.94 10.12
C HIS A 60 14.00 -8.33 9.51
N PRO A 61 13.06 -8.90 10.29
CA PRO A 61 11.76 -9.31 9.79
C PRO A 61 10.94 -8.13 9.26
N THR A 62 10.18 -8.33 8.18
CA THR A 62 9.36 -7.27 7.56
C THR A 62 8.38 -6.62 8.53
N SER A 63 7.78 -7.41 9.45
CA SER A 63 6.87 -6.88 10.47
C SER A 63 7.53 -5.87 11.40
N VAL A 64 8.80 -6.09 11.75
CA VAL A 64 9.59 -5.17 12.58
C VAL A 64 9.89 -3.90 11.80
N GLY A 65 10.42 -4.03 10.57
CA GLY A 65 10.79 -2.88 9.75
C GLY A 65 9.59 -1.98 9.40
N VAL A 66 8.42 -2.58 9.14
CA VAL A 66 7.17 -1.83 8.91
C VAL A 66 6.76 -1.06 10.17
N ALA A 67 6.83 -1.68 11.35
CA ALA A 67 6.46 -1.02 12.61
C ALA A 67 7.40 0.14 12.95
N GLU A 68 8.71 -0.06 12.79
CA GLU A 68 9.72 0.99 13.01
C GLU A 68 9.59 2.15 12.03
N THR A 69 9.37 1.85 10.75
CA THR A 69 9.13 2.87 9.72
C THR A 69 7.89 3.69 10.06
N ALA A 70 6.81 3.04 10.50
CA ALA A 70 5.58 3.75 10.88
C ALA A 70 5.80 4.66 12.10
N GLU A 71 6.58 4.21 13.09
CA GLU A 71 6.97 5.04 14.25
C GLU A 71 7.80 6.25 13.83
N TRP A 72 8.75 6.08 12.90
CA TRP A 72 9.56 7.18 12.40
C TRP A 72 8.71 8.26 11.72
N TYR A 73 7.76 7.86 10.85
CA TYR A 73 6.83 8.80 10.20
C TYR A 73 5.98 9.59 11.21
N ARG A 74 5.50 8.93 12.28
CA ARG A 74 4.77 9.60 13.38
C ARG A 74 5.64 10.64 14.09
N LYS A 75 6.88 10.28 14.43
CA LYS A 75 7.83 11.20 15.10
C LYS A 75 8.21 12.38 14.23
N ALA A 76 8.30 12.18 12.92
CA ALA A 76 8.59 13.24 11.95
C ALA A 76 7.39 14.16 11.67
N GLY A 77 6.18 13.81 12.13
CA GLY A 77 4.96 14.58 11.87
C GLY A 77 4.46 14.47 10.42
N TRP A 78 4.79 13.37 9.73
CA TRP A 78 4.33 13.11 8.35
C TRP A 78 3.05 12.29 8.29
N MET A 79 2.60 11.77 9.44
CA MET A 79 1.33 11.07 9.64
C MET A 79 0.56 11.70 10.79
#